data_AF-A0A3S4B9M5-F1
#
_entry.id   AF-A0A3S4B9M5-F1
#
_cell.length_a   1.000
_cell.length_b   1.000
_cell.length_c   1.000
_cell.angle_alpha   90.00
_cell.angle_beta   90.00
_cell.angle_gamma   90.00
#
_symmetry.space_group_name_H-M   'P 1'
#
loop_
_entity.id
_entity.type
_entity.pdbx_description
1 polymer ?
#
loop_
_entity_poly.entity_id
_entity_poly.type
_entity_poly.pdbx_seq_one_letter_code
_entity_poly.pdbx_strand_id
1 'polypeptide(L)'
;MGTPPKVTAEVLGPEHYHPLVGAIHNILSTDLAETTFAQLFDGLPDVHTVWDTRGAFLLKGHPLIEHDRLCDGAIENFKVFRDGFDPAVLTFNAWVMQRYQNASPGSREFKMRLCELVAASIHQIAVLIFQSPTKLHSKEYIDFVDSWKRESRWVQYDGCPPYLEKAIEPFPTLFFHCDYVDDDQYPHGVADVAGYWAEDRVLGGIVLFDRGQSGTECKDIYFHSGRRRTTFRVWRLQDTQFDQMVDFLLSEDGSAPSPFPLLASSENRHRHDPWDAIVLHRVFRDPWERKVPPTKPEERDVVAAGDYPELDDMVNQVQLAVQQEPHMVFNWNAEMEAQAFPWLPRRHGGGDVGDGESPLESELSDDEPNSLCGLSPPSTPPPPSRIGISVQADAVPDSNTPLGQEGHDGSPAEAARDSEPVGQGCG
;
A
#
# COMPACT_ATOMS: atom_id res chain seq x y z
N MET A 1 14.11 -24.04 13.81
CA MET A 1 13.92 -23.74 15.25
C MET A 1 12.42 -23.75 15.53
N GLY A 2 11.98 -23.85 16.79
CA GLY A 2 10.56 -23.67 17.10
C GLY A 2 10.12 -22.22 16.88
N THR A 3 8.84 -22.00 16.58
CA THR A 3 8.26 -20.66 16.48
C THR A 3 8.44 -19.92 17.82
N PRO A 4 9.01 -18.70 17.84
CA PRO A 4 9.16 -17.95 19.09
C PRO A 4 7.80 -17.61 19.71
N PRO A 5 7.71 -17.51 21.04
CA PRO A 5 6.46 -17.10 21.69
C PRO A 5 6.09 -15.66 21.30
N LYS A 6 4.79 -15.37 21.38
CA LYS A 6 4.21 -14.04 21.18
C LYS A 6 4.05 -13.33 22.53
N VAL A 7 4.33 -12.03 22.58
CA VAL A 7 4.24 -11.19 23.80
C VAL A 7 3.66 -9.80 23.47
N THR A 8 2.99 -9.17 24.44
CA THR A 8 2.45 -7.80 24.32
C THR A 8 3.55 -6.74 24.41
N ALA A 9 3.24 -5.49 24.06
CA ALA A 9 4.18 -4.36 24.19
C ALA A 9 4.62 -4.10 25.64
N GLU A 10 3.78 -4.43 26.62
CA GLU A 10 3.94 -4.15 28.06
C GLU A 10 5.19 -4.79 28.71
N VAL A 11 5.83 -5.75 28.05
CA VAL A 11 7.06 -6.39 28.55
C VAL A 11 8.32 -5.52 28.37
N LEU A 12 8.20 -4.37 27.69
CA LEU A 12 9.30 -3.44 27.44
C LEU A 12 9.55 -2.50 28.63
N GLY A 13 10.81 -2.10 28.79
CA GLY A 13 11.18 -0.98 29.67
C GLY A 13 10.60 0.34 29.16
N PRO A 14 10.34 1.34 30.03
CA PRO A 14 9.76 2.62 29.63
C PRO A 14 10.50 3.34 28.49
N GLU A 15 11.81 3.17 28.40
CA GLU A 15 12.69 3.74 27.37
C GLU A 15 12.60 3.04 25.99
N HIS A 16 11.88 1.93 25.90
CA HIS A 16 11.52 1.22 24.67
C HIS A 16 10.01 1.22 24.42
N TYR A 17 9.19 1.13 25.48
CA TYR A 17 7.73 1.16 25.39
C TYR A 17 7.21 2.47 24.80
N HIS A 18 7.57 3.63 25.38
CA HIS A 18 7.03 4.91 24.93
C HIS A 18 7.41 5.26 23.48
N PRO A 19 8.66 5.04 23.00
CA PRO A 19 8.99 5.28 21.60
C PRO A 19 8.26 4.36 20.61
N LEU A 20 7.99 3.09 20.97
CA LEU A 20 7.16 2.21 20.14
C LEU A 20 5.71 2.69 20.07
N VAL A 21 5.11 3.02 21.21
CA VAL A 21 3.72 3.49 21.29
C VAL A 21 3.55 4.83 20.56
N GLY A 22 4.46 5.78 20.79
CA GLY A 22 4.48 7.07 20.09
C GLY A 22 4.61 6.91 18.57
N ALA A 23 5.51 6.04 18.10
CA ALA A 23 5.68 5.75 16.68
C ALA A 23 4.40 5.18 16.02
N ILE A 24 3.65 4.33 16.74
CA ILE A 24 2.36 3.80 16.27
C ILE A 24 1.31 4.92 16.21
N HIS A 25 1.15 5.73 17.27
CA HIS A 25 0.21 6.85 17.26
C HIS A 25 0.55 7.92 16.21
N ASN A 26 1.84 8.21 15.97
CA ASN A 26 2.29 9.13 14.93
C ASN A 26 1.83 8.67 13.54
N ILE A 27 1.94 7.37 13.20
CA ILE A 27 1.38 6.84 11.95
C ILE A 27 -0.14 6.91 11.94
N LEU A 28 -0.82 6.43 12.98
CA LEU A 28 -2.29 6.41 13.04
C LEU A 28 -2.93 7.80 12.99
N SER A 29 -2.16 8.85 13.30
CA SER A 29 -2.58 10.26 13.20
C SER A 29 -2.39 10.88 11.81
N THR A 30 -1.88 10.12 10.82
CA THR A 30 -1.75 10.61 9.44
C THR A 30 -3.04 10.43 8.64
N ASP A 31 -3.33 11.41 7.76
CA ASP A 31 -4.45 11.33 6.79
C ASP A 31 -4.41 10.05 5.94
N LEU A 32 -3.21 9.55 5.64
CA LEU A 32 -2.99 8.32 4.87
C LEU A 32 -3.36 7.06 5.66
N ALA A 33 -3.02 6.99 6.95
CA ALA A 33 -3.51 5.93 7.82
C ALA A 33 -5.03 6.01 8.00
N GLU A 34 -5.56 7.21 8.26
CA GLU A 34 -7.00 7.45 8.41
C GLU A 34 -7.79 6.99 7.18
N THR A 35 -7.39 7.42 5.98
CA THR A 35 -8.03 7.01 4.72
C THR A 35 -7.80 5.55 4.34
N THR A 36 -6.71 4.90 4.77
CA THR A 36 -6.44 3.47 4.50
C THR A 36 -7.23 2.56 5.45
N PHE A 37 -7.14 2.79 6.75
CA PHE A 37 -7.82 1.96 7.74
C PHE A 37 -9.34 2.15 7.74
N ALA A 38 -9.84 3.34 7.35
CA ALA A 38 -11.26 3.55 7.12
C ALA A 38 -11.85 2.61 6.04
N GLN A 39 -11.08 2.23 5.01
CA GLN A 39 -11.55 1.26 4.00
C GLN A 39 -11.80 -0.13 4.62
N LEU A 40 -11.00 -0.52 5.61
CA LEU A 40 -11.20 -1.78 6.35
C LEU A 40 -12.41 -1.72 7.32
N PHE A 41 -12.85 -0.53 7.72
CA PHE A 41 -14.10 -0.33 8.46
C PHE A 41 -15.33 -0.23 7.56
N ASP A 42 -15.18 0.36 6.38
CA ASP A 42 -16.18 0.35 5.31
C ASP A 42 -16.48 -1.11 4.88
N GLY A 43 -15.43 -1.86 4.61
CA GLY A 43 -15.47 -3.27 4.21
C GLY A 43 -15.23 -3.50 2.73
N LEU A 44 -15.21 -2.44 1.92
CA LEU A 44 -14.74 -2.46 0.54
C LEU A 44 -13.68 -1.37 0.33
N PRO A 45 -12.64 -1.62 -0.49
CA PRO A 45 -11.68 -0.58 -0.84
C PRO A 45 -12.32 0.47 -1.75
N ASP A 46 -11.76 1.68 -1.72
CA ASP A 46 -12.07 2.69 -2.74
C ASP A 46 -11.56 2.21 -4.12
N VAL A 47 -12.36 2.45 -5.17
CA VAL A 47 -12.04 2.04 -6.54
C VAL A 47 -10.71 2.64 -7.04
N HIS A 48 -10.36 3.86 -6.62
CA HIS A 48 -9.10 4.50 -7.01
C HIS A 48 -7.90 3.82 -6.35
N THR A 49 -8.03 3.39 -5.10
CA THR A 49 -7.03 2.62 -4.35
C THR A 49 -6.77 1.26 -5.00
N VAL A 50 -7.80 0.59 -5.53
CA VAL A 50 -7.63 -0.64 -6.31
C VAL A 50 -7.07 -0.37 -7.71
N TRP A 51 -7.44 0.74 -8.37
CA TRP A 51 -6.80 1.16 -9.62
C TRP A 51 -5.34 1.60 -9.47
N ASP A 52 -4.89 2.01 -8.28
CA ASP A 52 -3.47 2.19 -7.95
C ASP A 52 -2.77 0.86 -7.56
N THR A 53 -3.45 -0.28 -7.57
CA THR A 53 -2.84 -1.58 -7.20
C THR A 53 -2.25 -2.31 -8.42
N ARG A 54 -1.02 -2.83 -8.29
CA ARG A 54 -0.41 -3.72 -9.29
C ARG A 54 -1.12 -5.07 -9.26
N GLY A 55 -1.37 -5.65 -10.44
CA GLY A 55 -2.08 -6.91 -10.57
C GLY A 55 -3.60 -6.82 -10.38
N ALA A 56 -4.16 -5.66 -10.01
CA ALA A 56 -5.60 -5.47 -9.93
C ALA A 56 -6.23 -5.34 -11.33
N PHE A 57 -7.23 -6.18 -11.61
CA PHE A 57 -7.95 -6.26 -12.89
C PHE A 57 -9.43 -5.90 -12.72
N LEU A 58 -9.73 -4.69 -12.24
CA LEU A 58 -11.09 -4.14 -12.28
C LEU A 58 -11.53 -3.92 -13.73
N LEU A 59 -12.45 -4.76 -14.20
CA LEU A 59 -13.00 -4.72 -15.55
C LEU A 59 -14.45 -4.26 -15.56
N LYS A 60 -14.92 -3.71 -16.68
CA LYS A 60 -16.30 -3.23 -16.85
C LYS A 60 -17.32 -4.30 -16.41
N GLY A 61 -18.15 -3.96 -15.42
CA GLY A 61 -19.12 -4.87 -14.81
C GLY A 61 -18.70 -5.44 -13.44
N HIS A 62 -17.52 -5.09 -12.93
CA HIS A 62 -17.12 -5.33 -11.55
C HIS A 62 -17.87 -4.37 -10.59
N PRO A 63 -18.58 -4.85 -9.54
CA PRO A 63 -19.43 -4.00 -8.68
C PRO A 63 -18.70 -2.82 -8.05
N LEU A 64 -17.46 -3.02 -7.58
CA LEU A 64 -16.60 -1.98 -7.00
C LEU A 64 -16.38 -0.74 -7.90
N ILE A 65 -16.66 -0.79 -9.21
CA ILE A 65 -16.49 0.37 -10.11
C ILE A 65 -17.35 1.58 -9.70
N GLU A 66 -18.46 1.34 -8.97
CA GLU A 66 -19.35 2.39 -8.46
C GLU A 66 -18.99 2.84 -7.03
N HIS A 67 -17.91 2.30 -6.44
CA HIS A 67 -17.42 2.64 -5.10
C HIS A 67 -16.30 3.71 -5.17
N ASP A 68 -16.66 4.92 -5.63
CA ASP A 68 -15.73 6.07 -5.76
C ASP A 68 -15.42 6.79 -4.44
N ARG A 69 -16.09 6.39 -3.35
CA ARG A 69 -16.03 6.98 -2.01
C ARG A 69 -16.30 5.91 -0.95
N LEU A 70 -15.78 6.12 0.24
CA LEU A 70 -16.17 5.36 1.43
C LEU A 70 -17.55 5.80 1.93
N CYS A 71 -18.26 4.88 2.59
CA CYS A 71 -19.56 5.14 3.19
C CYS A 71 -19.48 6.11 4.39
N ASP A 72 -20.57 6.84 4.64
CA ASP A 72 -20.73 7.69 5.81
C ASP A 72 -20.45 6.90 7.10
N GLY A 73 -19.52 7.37 7.93
CA GLY A 73 -19.10 6.71 9.16
C GLY A 73 -17.80 5.88 9.06
N ALA A 74 -17.24 5.64 7.86
CA ALA A 74 -16.02 4.84 7.71
C ALA A 74 -14.81 5.49 8.41
N ILE A 75 -14.68 6.80 8.21
CA ILE A 75 -13.65 7.66 8.79
C ILE A 75 -13.88 7.83 10.30
N GLU A 76 -15.14 7.99 10.72
CA GLU A 76 -15.54 8.14 12.12
C GLU A 76 -15.26 6.86 12.92
N ASN A 77 -15.52 5.68 12.34
CA ASN A 77 -15.17 4.39 12.94
C ASN A 77 -13.65 4.25 13.14
N PHE A 78 -12.83 4.68 12.17
CA PHE A 78 -11.38 4.71 12.38
C PHE A 78 -10.96 5.71 13.46
N LYS A 79 -11.56 6.90 13.52
CA LYS A 79 -11.27 7.89 14.57
C LYS A 79 -11.57 7.33 15.96
N VAL A 80 -12.72 6.69 16.15
CA VAL A 80 -13.08 6.01 17.41
C VAL A 80 -12.09 4.88 17.74
N PHE A 81 -11.64 4.12 16.74
CA PHE A 81 -10.62 3.09 16.95
C PHE A 81 -9.25 3.67 17.36
N ARG A 82 -8.77 4.71 16.66
CA ARG A 82 -7.49 5.38 16.94
C ARG A 82 -7.49 6.03 18.33
N ASP A 83 -8.53 6.80 18.62
CA ASP A 83 -8.64 7.60 19.85
C ASP A 83 -8.87 6.69 21.09
N GLY A 84 -9.30 5.44 20.87
CA GLY A 84 -9.39 4.38 21.88
C GLY A 84 -8.36 3.25 21.73
N PHE A 85 -7.28 3.45 20.97
CA PHE A 85 -6.30 2.39 20.68
C PHE A 85 -5.44 2.04 21.90
N ASP A 86 -5.44 0.75 22.27
CA ASP A 86 -4.59 0.19 23.33
C ASP A 86 -3.45 -0.66 22.72
N PRO A 87 -2.18 -0.27 22.88
CA PRO A 87 -1.02 -1.05 22.42
C PRO A 87 -0.94 -2.49 22.95
N ALA A 88 -1.62 -2.83 24.06
CA ALA A 88 -1.64 -4.18 24.61
C ALA A 88 -2.37 -5.20 23.71
N VAL A 89 -3.18 -4.77 22.74
CA VAL A 89 -3.82 -5.69 21.77
C VAL A 89 -2.85 -6.31 20.75
N LEU A 90 -1.64 -5.75 20.61
CA LEU A 90 -0.65 -6.20 19.64
C LEU A 90 0.28 -7.26 20.24
N THR A 91 0.61 -8.30 19.47
CA THR A 91 1.48 -9.39 19.93
C THR A 91 2.67 -9.62 18.99
N PHE A 92 3.86 -9.36 19.52
CA PHE A 92 5.11 -9.37 18.78
C PHE A 92 5.90 -10.66 19.01
N ASN A 93 6.80 -10.99 18.08
CA ASN A 93 7.74 -12.09 18.24
C ASN A 93 8.71 -11.76 19.39
N ALA A 94 8.76 -12.60 20.42
CA ALA A 94 9.56 -12.33 21.61
C ALA A 94 11.05 -12.13 21.33
N TRP A 95 11.61 -12.70 20.26
CA TRP A 95 13.01 -12.47 19.88
C TRP A 95 13.21 -11.07 19.28
N VAL A 96 12.24 -10.54 18.53
CA VAL A 96 12.29 -9.16 18.00
C VAL A 96 12.15 -8.17 19.15
N MET A 97 11.21 -8.41 20.08
CA MET A 97 11.04 -7.61 21.29
C MET A 97 12.30 -7.60 22.16
N GLN A 98 12.91 -8.77 22.42
CA GLN A 98 14.16 -8.85 23.18
C GLN A 98 15.33 -8.15 22.44
N ARG A 99 15.38 -8.20 21.10
CA ARG A 99 16.38 -7.46 20.31
C ARG A 99 16.18 -5.96 20.42
N TYR A 100 14.94 -5.47 20.39
CA TYR A 100 14.65 -4.06 20.61
C TYR A 100 15.04 -3.61 22.01
N GLN A 101 14.58 -4.31 23.05
CA GLN A 101 14.89 -4.05 24.46
C GLN A 101 16.40 -4.07 24.77
N ASN A 102 17.16 -4.92 24.09
CA ASN A 102 18.61 -5.02 24.27
C ASN A 102 19.39 -3.94 23.50
N ALA A 103 18.76 -3.23 22.55
CA ALA A 103 19.42 -2.19 21.77
C ALA A 103 19.37 -0.86 22.51
N SER A 104 20.52 -0.21 22.69
CA SER A 104 20.62 1.08 23.37
C SER A 104 19.73 2.14 22.71
N PRO A 105 18.86 2.86 23.45
CA PRO A 105 18.03 3.93 22.91
C PRO A 105 18.80 4.93 22.04
N GLY A 106 18.20 5.32 20.92
CA GLY A 106 18.80 6.21 19.92
C GLY A 106 19.88 5.60 19.00
N SER A 107 20.37 4.39 19.28
CA SER A 107 21.33 3.70 18.40
C SER A 107 20.71 3.25 17.06
N ARG A 108 21.53 2.99 16.03
CA ARG A 108 21.01 2.45 14.75
C ARG A 108 20.28 1.11 14.95
N GLU A 109 20.74 0.21 15.83
CA GLU A 109 20.01 -1.06 16.08
C GLU A 109 18.65 -0.79 16.73
N PHE A 110 18.55 0.13 17.69
CA PHE A 110 17.28 0.55 18.28
C PHE A 110 16.34 1.15 17.22
N LYS A 111 16.83 2.09 16.41
CA LYS A 111 16.09 2.72 15.31
C LYS A 111 15.57 1.65 14.32
N MET A 112 16.42 0.71 13.91
CA MET A 112 16.07 -0.38 12.99
C MET A 112 15.01 -1.34 13.56
N ARG A 113 15.13 -1.72 14.84
CA ARG A 113 14.17 -2.63 15.50
C ARG A 113 12.84 -1.94 15.84
N LEU A 114 12.84 -0.62 16.07
CA LEU A 114 11.62 0.18 16.15
C LEU A 114 10.85 0.09 14.82
N CYS A 115 11.50 0.31 13.68
CA CYS A 115 10.87 0.19 12.36
C CYS A 115 10.31 -1.22 12.09
N GLU A 116 11.01 -2.27 12.54
CA GLU A 116 10.54 -3.67 12.45
C GLU A 116 9.27 -3.92 13.28
N LEU A 117 9.19 -3.38 14.50
CA LEU A 117 8.00 -3.49 15.35
C LEU A 117 6.85 -2.61 14.85
N VAL A 118 7.15 -1.43 14.31
CA VAL A 118 6.16 -0.52 13.69
C VAL A 118 5.50 -1.17 12.47
N ALA A 119 6.28 -1.72 11.53
CA ALA A 119 5.75 -2.44 10.38
C ALA A 119 4.82 -3.59 10.80
N ALA A 120 5.27 -4.41 11.76
CA ALA A 120 4.45 -5.47 12.35
C ALA A 120 3.21 -4.96 13.10
N SER A 121 3.21 -3.70 13.58
CA SER A 121 2.05 -3.07 14.23
C SER A 121 1.00 -2.66 13.21
N ILE A 122 1.39 -1.99 12.12
CA ILE A 122 0.49 -1.58 11.04
C ILE A 122 -0.20 -2.78 10.40
N HIS A 123 0.55 -3.86 10.13
CA HIS A 123 0.00 -5.13 9.65
C HIS A 123 -1.03 -5.72 10.64
N GLN A 124 -0.71 -5.79 11.94
CA GLN A 124 -1.63 -6.34 12.95
C GLN A 124 -2.88 -5.48 13.17
N ILE A 125 -2.76 -4.15 13.11
CA ILE A 125 -3.92 -3.24 13.23
C ILE A 125 -4.88 -3.47 12.05
N ALA A 126 -4.37 -3.64 10.83
CA ALA A 126 -5.18 -4.01 9.68
C ALA A 126 -5.83 -5.39 9.82
N VAL A 127 -5.12 -6.41 10.31
CA VAL A 127 -5.69 -7.73 10.64
C VAL A 127 -6.88 -7.58 11.62
N LEU A 128 -6.70 -6.83 12.71
CA LEU A 128 -7.72 -6.61 13.74
C LEU A 128 -8.96 -5.87 13.19
N ILE A 129 -8.76 -4.81 12.39
CA ILE A 129 -9.88 -4.05 11.80
C ILE A 129 -10.60 -4.90 10.73
N PHE A 130 -9.87 -5.61 9.87
CA PHE A 130 -10.45 -6.49 8.85
C PHE A 130 -11.30 -7.60 9.49
N GLN A 131 -10.80 -8.25 10.55
CA GLN A 131 -11.52 -9.29 11.29
C GLN A 131 -12.68 -8.77 12.16
N SER A 132 -12.76 -7.46 12.41
CA SER A 132 -13.87 -6.87 13.16
C SER A 132 -15.21 -7.12 12.46
N PRO A 133 -16.25 -7.63 13.16
CA PRO A 133 -17.58 -7.82 12.58
C PRO A 133 -18.28 -6.49 12.24
N THR A 134 -17.75 -5.36 12.71
CA THR A 134 -18.22 -4.03 12.33
C THR A 134 -17.68 -3.69 10.94
N LYS A 135 -18.57 -3.76 9.95
CA LYS A 135 -18.39 -3.35 8.55
C LYS A 135 -19.61 -2.51 8.15
N LEU A 136 -19.46 -1.56 7.23
CA LEU A 136 -20.57 -0.74 6.74
C LEU A 136 -21.35 -1.44 5.62
N HIS A 137 -20.64 -2.16 4.74
CA HIS A 137 -21.26 -3.13 3.83
C HIS A 137 -21.63 -4.41 4.56
N SER A 138 -22.74 -5.04 4.16
CA SER A 138 -23.10 -6.37 4.66
C SER A 138 -22.14 -7.42 4.13
N LYS A 139 -21.90 -8.51 4.89
CA LYS A 139 -21.01 -9.58 4.47
C LYS A 139 -21.43 -10.19 3.13
N GLU A 140 -22.73 -10.33 2.89
CA GLU A 140 -23.26 -10.86 1.62
C GLU A 140 -22.94 -9.96 0.42
N TYR A 141 -22.82 -8.64 0.63
CA TYR A 141 -22.39 -7.71 -0.41
C TYR A 141 -20.87 -7.75 -0.59
N ILE A 142 -20.08 -7.73 0.50
CA ILE A 142 -18.61 -7.87 0.44
C ILE A 142 -18.23 -9.16 -0.30
N ASP A 143 -18.83 -10.30 0.09
CA ASP A 143 -18.61 -11.60 -0.55
C ASP A 143 -19.00 -11.59 -2.04
N PHE A 144 -20.06 -10.86 -2.43
CA PHE A 144 -20.46 -10.69 -3.83
C PHE A 144 -19.48 -9.82 -4.65
N VAL A 145 -18.85 -8.82 -4.02
CA VAL A 145 -17.86 -7.95 -4.69
C VAL A 145 -16.48 -8.62 -4.77
N ASP A 146 -16.00 -9.23 -3.68
CA ASP A 146 -14.71 -9.95 -3.64
C ASP A 146 -14.75 -11.23 -4.51
N SER A 147 -15.86 -11.97 -4.56
CA SER A 147 -15.97 -13.17 -5.41
C SER A 147 -16.29 -12.88 -6.89
N TRP A 148 -16.28 -11.61 -7.32
CA TRP A 148 -16.50 -11.27 -8.72
C TRP A 148 -15.42 -11.88 -9.60
N LYS A 149 -15.86 -12.60 -10.64
CA LYS A 149 -14.98 -13.22 -11.62
C LYS A 149 -15.45 -13.00 -13.05
N ARG A 150 -14.49 -13.00 -13.96
CA ARG A 150 -14.77 -12.98 -15.40
C ARG A 150 -14.55 -14.37 -15.97
N GLU A 151 -15.61 -14.99 -16.48
CA GLU A 151 -15.53 -16.29 -17.15
C GLU A 151 -14.68 -16.25 -18.44
N SER A 152 -14.15 -17.40 -18.83
CA SER A 152 -13.37 -17.54 -20.07
C SER A 152 -14.24 -17.26 -21.30
N ARG A 153 -13.73 -16.49 -22.26
CA ARG A 153 -14.48 -16.10 -23.47
C ARG A 153 -13.60 -16.06 -24.71
N TRP A 154 -14.16 -16.45 -25.85
CA TRP A 154 -13.54 -16.20 -27.15
C TRP A 154 -13.72 -14.74 -27.53
N VAL A 155 -12.63 -14.08 -27.93
CA VAL A 155 -12.64 -12.70 -28.41
C VAL A 155 -11.94 -12.63 -29.76
N GLN A 156 -12.49 -11.83 -30.65
CA GLN A 156 -11.93 -11.53 -31.96
C GLN A 156 -11.70 -10.02 -32.03
N TYR A 157 -10.49 -9.64 -32.45
CA TYR A 157 -10.08 -8.27 -32.69
C TYR A 157 -9.75 -8.12 -34.18
N ASP A 158 -10.00 -6.95 -34.75
CA ASP A 158 -9.76 -6.73 -36.18
C ASP A 158 -8.27 -6.94 -36.53
N GLY A 159 -8.04 -7.73 -37.58
CA GLY A 159 -6.69 -8.15 -38.00
C GLY A 159 -6.08 -9.32 -37.21
N CYS A 160 -6.71 -9.78 -36.11
CA CYS A 160 -6.20 -10.88 -35.29
C CYS A 160 -7.06 -12.16 -35.40
N PRO A 161 -6.46 -13.37 -35.36
CA PRO A 161 -7.20 -14.60 -35.15
C PRO A 161 -7.98 -14.56 -33.82
N PRO A 162 -9.18 -15.16 -33.73
CA PRO A 162 -9.89 -15.28 -32.46
C PRO A 162 -9.06 -16.06 -31.43
N TYR A 163 -8.97 -15.54 -30.21
CA TYR A 163 -8.28 -16.20 -29.10
C TYR A 163 -9.17 -16.33 -27.87
N LEU A 164 -8.83 -17.28 -27.00
CA LEU A 164 -9.52 -17.50 -25.73
C LEU A 164 -8.91 -16.58 -24.68
N GLU A 165 -9.63 -15.53 -24.30
CA GLU A 165 -9.36 -14.87 -23.02
C GLU A 165 -9.69 -15.86 -21.90
N LYS A 166 -8.67 -16.21 -21.12
CA LYS A 166 -8.84 -17.03 -19.92
C LYS A 166 -9.70 -16.31 -18.88
N ALA A 167 -10.31 -17.09 -18.00
CA ALA A 167 -10.99 -16.58 -16.82
C ALA A 167 -10.02 -15.75 -15.96
N ILE A 168 -10.58 -14.76 -15.26
CA ILE A 168 -9.92 -14.08 -14.15
C ILE A 168 -10.63 -14.56 -12.89
N GLU A 169 -9.94 -15.40 -12.13
CA GLU A 169 -10.36 -15.79 -10.78
C GLU A 169 -10.16 -14.62 -9.81
N PRO A 170 -10.94 -14.52 -8.72
CA PRO A 170 -10.81 -13.46 -7.74
C PRO A 170 -9.55 -13.66 -6.88
N PHE A 171 -9.05 -12.57 -6.30
CA PHE A 171 -8.11 -12.63 -5.19
C PHE A 171 -8.85 -12.98 -3.88
N PRO A 172 -8.18 -13.46 -2.82
CA PRO A 172 -8.84 -13.81 -1.55
C PRO A 172 -9.59 -12.64 -0.89
N THR A 173 -9.18 -11.40 -1.20
CA THR A 173 -9.94 -10.16 -0.99
C THR A 173 -9.39 -9.05 -1.90
N LEU A 174 -10.15 -7.97 -2.14
CA LEU A 174 -9.67 -6.79 -2.87
C LEU A 174 -8.65 -5.93 -2.10
N PHE A 175 -8.49 -6.16 -0.79
CA PHE A 175 -7.42 -5.58 0.03
C PHE A 175 -6.12 -6.41 -0.09
N PHE A 176 -5.42 -6.35 -1.24
CA PHE A 176 -4.24 -7.19 -1.49
C PHE A 176 -3.01 -6.44 -2.06
N HIS A 177 -1.82 -6.99 -1.80
CA HIS A 177 -0.61 -6.77 -2.60
C HIS A 177 -0.37 -8.02 -3.44
N CYS A 178 -0.15 -7.89 -4.77
CA CYS A 178 -0.16 -9.03 -5.71
C CYS A 178 0.78 -10.20 -5.33
N ASP A 179 1.95 -9.91 -4.76
CA ASP A 179 2.93 -10.92 -4.33
C ASP A 179 2.69 -11.53 -2.92
N TYR A 180 1.67 -11.09 -2.17
CA TYR A 180 1.39 -11.53 -0.78
C TYR A 180 -0.08 -11.98 -0.62
N VAL A 181 -0.48 -12.94 -1.46
CA VAL A 181 -1.85 -13.47 -1.55
C VAL A 181 -1.96 -14.94 -1.10
N ASP A 182 -0.91 -15.45 -0.45
CA ASP A 182 -0.81 -16.84 0.02
C ASP A 182 -1.53 -17.02 1.38
N ASP A 183 -2.85 -16.82 1.42
CA ASP A 183 -3.63 -16.88 2.66
C ASP A 183 -3.59 -18.26 3.34
N ASP A 184 -3.41 -19.34 2.58
CA ASP A 184 -3.26 -20.71 3.05
C ASP A 184 -2.06 -20.97 3.98
N GLN A 185 -1.03 -20.12 3.96
CA GLN A 185 0.16 -20.22 4.84
C GLN A 185 0.20 -19.15 5.94
N TYR A 186 -0.73 -18.19 5.94
CA TYR A 186 -0.70 -17.05 6.86
C TYR A 186 -1.46 -17.33 8.18
N PRO A 187 -0.92 -16.92 9.36
CA PRO A 187 -1.54 -17.23 10.67
C PRO A 187 -3.00 -16.79 10.84
N HIS A 188 -3.43 -15.74 10.15
CA HIS A 188 -4.78 -15.17 10.19
C HIS A 188 -5.51 -15.28 8.82
N GLY A 189 -4.96 -16.05 7.88
CA GLY A 189 -5.49 -16.24 6.53
C GLY A 189 -5.61 -14.93 5.76
N VAL A 190 -6.77 -14.71 5.13
CA VAL A 190 -7.08 -13.53 4.31
C VAL A 190 -6.86 -12.21 5.07
N ALA A 191 -6.98 -12.20 6.40
CA ALA A 191 -6.73 -11.00 7.19
C ALA A 191 -5.26 -10.54 7.13
N ASP A 192 -4.29 -11.46 6.98
CA ASP A 192 -2.89 -11.09 6.77
C ASP A 192 -2.65 -10.54 5.36
N VAL A 193 -3.44 -10.93 4.34
CA VAL A 193 -3.42 -10.32 2.99
C VAL A 193 -3.81 -8.83 3.08
N ALA A 194 -4.88 -8.53 3.83
CA ALA A 194 -5.29 -7.16 4.15
C ALA A 194 -4.25 -6.43 5.01
N GLY A 195 -3.54 -7.13 5.90
CA GLY A 195 -2.38 -6.63 6.65
C GLY A 195 -1.26 -6.13 5.75
N TYR A 196 -0.83 -6.95 4.79
CA TYR A 196 0.19 -6.61 3.79
C TYR A 196 -0.25 -5.48 2.85
N TRP A 197 -1.53 -5.43 2.48
CA TRP A 197 -2.10 -4.31 1.72
C TRP A 197 -2.03 -2.99 2.49
N ALA A 198 -2.41 -2.98 3.77
CA ALA A 198 -2.38 -1.78 4.59
C ALA A 198 -0.95 -1.31 4.85
N GLU A 199 0.00 -2.23 5.02
CA GLU A 199 1.42 -1.91 5.12
C GLU A 199 1.93 -1.20 3.85
N ASP A 200 1.63 -1.72 2.66
CA ASP A 200 1.96 -1.06 1.39
C ASP A 200 1.27 0.30 1.21
N ARG A 201 -0.01 0.41 1.59
CA ARG A 201 -0.76 1.67 1.44
C ARG A 201 -0.24 2.74 2.38
N VAL A 202 -0.09 2.43 3.66
CA VAL A 202 0.35 3.38 4.70
C VAL A 202 1.83 3.71 4.55
N LEU A 203 2.71 2.72 4.42
CA LEU A 203 4.17 2.96 4.43
C LEU A 203 4.76 3.20 3.03
N GLY A 204 4.09 2.78 1.96
CA GLY A 204 4.56 2.86 0.57
C GLY A 204 5.16 1.56 0.01
N GLY A 205 5.21 0.52 0.85
CA GLY A 205 5.63 -0.83 0.51
C GLY A 205 5.66 -1.71 1.76
N ILE A 206 5.58 -3.02 1.57
CA ILE A 206 5.75 -4.00 2.66
C ILE A 206 7.20 -3.98 3.10
N VAL A 207 7.44 -3.91 4.40
CA VAL A 207 8.76 -3.61 4.98
C VAL A 207 9.48 -4.91 5.30
N LEU A 208 10.60 -5.09 4.61
CA LEU A 208 11.44 -6.29 4.65
C LEU A 208 12.82 -5.94 5.22
N PHE A 209 13.52 -6.93 5.76
CA PHE A 209 14.80 -6.73 6.44
C PHE A 209 15.85 -7.70 5.92
N ASP A 210 17.10 -7.23 5.73
CA ASP A 210 18.24 -8.15 5.59
C ASP A 210 18.43 -8.92 6.90
N ARG A 211 18.00 -10.19 6.88
CA ARG A 211 18.05 -11.14 7.99
C ARG A 211 19.42 -11.80 8.17
N GLY A 212 20.36 -11.53 7.27
CA GLY A 212 21.76 -11.89 7.37
C GLY A 212 22.03 -13.40 7.47
N GLN A 213 23.15 -13.76 8.08
CA GLN A 213 23.57 -15.17 8.11
C GLN A 213 22.76 -16.01 9.11
N SER A 214 22.27 -15.38 10.19
CA SER A 214 21.48 -16.02 11.24
C SER A 214 20.00 -16.20 10.90
N GLY A 215 19.45 -15.45 9.93
CA GLY A 215 18.00 -15.35 9.72
C GLY A 215 17.27 -14.49 10.76
N THR A 216 18.01 -13.77 11.63
CA THR A 216 17.45 -12.95 12.73
C THR A 216 18.07 -11.55 12.83
N GLU A 217 18.97 -11.20 11.92
CA GLU A 217 19.53 -9.85 11.83
C GLU A 217 18.47 -8.85 11.31
N CYS A 218 18.83 -7.57 11.36
CA CYS A 218 18.07 -6.47 10.78
C CYS A 218 19.13 -5.44 10.33
N LYS A 219 19.84 -5.76 9.24
CA LYS A 219 21.00 -4.99 8.78
C LYS A 219 20.60 -3.73 8.02
N ASP A 220 19.65 -3.87 7.12
CA ASP A 220 19.08 -2.81 6.30
C ASP A 220 17.59 -3.07 6.05
N ILE A 221 16.86 -1.98 5.80
CA ILE A 221 15.44 -2.00 5.50
C ILE A 221 15.27 -1.96 3.97
N TYR A 222 14.35 -2.79 3.49
CA TYR A 222 13.90 -2.84 2.11
C TYR A 222 12.39 -2.68 2.06
N PHE A 223 11.87 -2.16 0.96
CA PHE A 223 10.45 -2.01 0.71
C PHE A 223 10.07 -2.82 -0.53
N HIS A 224 8.89 -3.44 -0.51
CA HIS A 224 8.28 -4.09 -1.67
C HIS A 224 6.96 -3.38 -1.96
N SER A 225 6.95 -2.54 -3.00
CA SER A 225 5.83 -1.64 -3.30
C SER A 225 4.86 -2.27 -4.29
N GLY A 226 3.60 -2.42 -3.90
CA GLY A 226 2.49 -3.02 -4.67
C GLY A 226 1.64 -2.01 -5.44
N ARG A 227 1.99 -0.73 -5.39
CA ARG A 227 1.33 0.34 -6.15
C ARG A 227 1.63 0.26 -7.66
N ARG A 228 0.86 0.97 -8.49
CA ARG A 228 1.16 1.15 -9.91
C ARG A 228 2.19 2.25 -10.11
N ARG A 229 2.92 2.22 -11.23
CA ARG A 229 4.01 3.14 -11.59
C ARG A 229 5.21 3.18 -10.62
N THR A 230 5.19 2.41 -9.53
CA THR A 230 6.37 2.08 -8.71
C THR A 230 7.05 0.81 -9.24
N THR A 231 8.30 0.58 -8.82
CA THR A 231 9.05 -0.65 -9.13
C THR A 231 8.40 -1.89 -8.52
N PHE A 232 8.47 -3.04 -9.21
CA PHE A 232 8.12 -4.34 -8.65
C PHE A 232 9.29 -5.01 -7.91
N ARG A 233 10.49 -4.43 -7.98
CA ARG A 233 11.68 -4.97 -7.32
C ARG A 233 11.70 -4.58 -5.85
N VAL A 234 12.24 -5.47 -5.01
CA VAL A 234 12.48 -5.20 -3.58
C VAL A 234 13.64 -4.21 -3.47
N TRP A 235 13.36 -2.99 -3.02
CA TRP A 235 14.29 -1.86 -3.08
C TRP A 235 14.82 -1.46 -1.70
N ARG A 236 16.13 -1.23 -1.57
CA ARG A 236 16.75 -0.80 -0.31
C ARG A 236 16.39 0.66 -0.01
N LEU A 237 16.02 0.93 1.23
CA LEU A 237 15.79 2.28 1.72
C LEU A 237 17.11 3.07 1.72
N GLN A 238 17.10 4.33 1.26
CA GLN A 238 18.28 5.21 1.39
C GLN A 238 18.45 5.65 2.85
N ASP A 239 19.69 5.94 3.28
CA ASP A 239 19.94 6.44 4.64
C ASP A 239 19.16 7.75 4.92
N THR A 240 18.98 8.61 3.92
CA THR A 240 18.14 9.82 3.99
C THR A 240 16.66 9.53 4.22
N GLN A 241 16.11 8.51 3.55
CA GLN A 241 14.72 8.07 3.74
C GLN A 241 14.54 7.35 5.08
N PHE A 242 15.57 6.63 5.54
CA PHE A 242 15.61 5.99 6.86
C PHE A 242 15.62 7.04 7.99
N ASP A 243 16.48 8.05 7.91
CA ASP A 243 16.51 9.11 8.92
C ASP A 243 15.21 9.92 8.92
N GLN A 244 14.65 10.28 7.75
CA GLN A 244 13.31 10.91 7.67
C GLN A 244 12.21 10.05 8.32
N MET A 245 12.19 8.75 8.04
CA MET A 245 11.25 7.82 8.65
C MET A 245 11.41 7.76 10.17
N VAL A 246 12.63 7.62 10.66
CA VAL A 246 12.90 7.50 12.10
C VAL A 246 12.63 8.81 12.84
N ASP A 247 13.00 9.95 12.29
CA ASP A 247 12.79 11.26 12.91
C ASP A 247 11.28 11.58 12.98
N PHE A 248 10.47 11.11 12.04
CA PHE A 248 9.01 11.12 12.15
C PHE A 248 8.48 10.17 13.24
N LEU A 249 8.91 8.91 13.24
CA LEU A 249 8.47 7.91 14.23
C LEU A 249 8.85 8.28 15.67
N LEU A 250 9.93 9.04 15.87
CA LEU A 250 10.40 9.53 17.16
C LEU A 250 9.99 10.99 17.46
N SER A 251 9.16 11.63 16.61
CA SER A 251 8.76 13.02 16.82
C SER A 251 7.71 13.17 17.93
N GLU A 252 7.87 14.22 18.76
CA GLU A 252 6.87 14.63 19.74
C GLU A 252 5.72 15.36 19.02
N ASP A 253 4.47 15.02 19.35
CA ASP A 253 3.22 15.67 18.91
C ASP A 253 3.14 16.03 17.40
N GLY A 254 3.68 15.18 16.52
CA GLY A 254 3.67 15.41 15.07
C GLY A 254 4.57 16.57 14.59
N SER A 255 5.58 16.94 15.38
CA SER A 255 6.52 18.02 15.06
C SER A 255 7.38 17.80 13.80
N ALA A 256 7.47 16.56 13.31
CA ALA A 256 8.07 16.23 12.02
C ALA A 256 6.99 15.90 10.97
N PRO A 257 7.17 16.30 9.69
CA PRO A 257 6.25 15.93 8.63
C PRO A 257 6.32 14.43 8.34
N SER A 258 5.17 13.80 8.05
CA SER A 258 5.13 12.40 7.61
C SER A 258 5.88 12.23 6.28
N PRO A 259 6.83 11.29 6.18
CA PRO A 259 7.52 10.94 4.94
C PRO A 259 6.76 9.88 4.13
N PHE A 260 5.58 9.46 4.60
CA PHE A 260 4.81 8.37 4.03
C PHE A 260 3.78 8.86 2.97
N PRO A 261 3.57 8.12 1.87
CA PRO A 261 4.16 6.81 1.55
C PRO A 261 5.58 6.96 0.98
N LEU A 262 6.51 6.14 1.45
CA LEU A 262 7.88 6.09 0.94
C LEU A 262 7.89 5.34 -0.39
N LEU A 263 8.30 6.03 -1.46
CA LEU A 263 8.36 5.48 -2.82
C LEU A 263 9.80 5.41 -3.32
N ALA A 264 10.11 4.40 -4.14
CA ALA A 264 11.42 4.27 -4.78
C ALA A 264 11.65 5.39 -5.81
N SER A 265 12.75 6.13 -5.67
CA SER A 265 13.25 7.05 -6.69
C SER A 265 14.33 6.39 -7.56
N SER A 266 14.83 7.11 -8.57
CA SER A 266 16.03 6.72 -9.32
C SER A 266 17.21 6.40 -8.40
N GLU A 267 17.36 7.12 -7.28
CA GLU A 267 18.49 6.98 -6.36
C GLU A 267 18.39 5.76 -5.43
N ASN A 268 17.25 5.09 -5.39
CA ASN A 268 17.15 3.73 -4.82
C ASN A 268 17.77 2.71 -5.79
N ARG A 269 19.08 2.79 -6.05
CA ARG A 269 19.82 1.96 -7.02
C ARG A 269 19.89 0.47 -6.61
N HIS A 270 19.83 0.17 -5.31
CA HIS A 270 19.88 -1.20 -4.78
C HIS A 270 18.51 -1.88 -4.85
N ARG A 271 18.28 -2.67 -5.92
CA ARG A 271 16.97 -3.30 -6.20
C ARG A 271 17.11 -4.77 -6.61
N HIS A 272 16.51 -5.65 -5.82
CA HIS A 272 16.52 -7.10 -6.06
C HIS A 272 15.21 -7.55 -6.70
N ASP A 273 15.27 -8.53 -7.60
CA ASP A 273 14.06 -9.25 -8.00
C ASP A 273 13.42 -9.91 -6.75
N PRO A 274 12.08 -10.00 -6.63
CA PRO A 274 11.44 -10.60 -5.46
C PRO A 274 11.93 -12.02 -5.10
N TRP A 275 12.37 -12.81 -6.08
CA TRP A 275 12.99 -14.13 -5.86
C TRP A 275 14.44 -14.01 -5.36
N ASP A 276 15.26 -13.19 -6.02
CA ASP A 276 16.66 -12.94 -5.61
C ASP A 276 16.72 -12.40 -4.18
N ALA A 277 15.79 -11.51 -3.84
CA ALA A 277 15.66 -10.89 -2.52
C ALA A 277 15.62 -11.93 -1.39
N ILE A 278 14.79 -12.97 -1.52
CA ILE A 278 14.70 -14.03 -0.51
C ILE A 278 15.88 -15.00 -0.63
N VAL A 279 16.11 -15.56 -1.84
CA VAL A 279 16.99 -16.73 -2.02
C VAL A 279 18.48 -16.37 -1.94
N LEU A 280 18.89 -15.23 -2.50
CA LEU A 280 20.28 -14.80 -2.56
C LEU A 280 20.61 -13.80 -1.43
N HIS A 281 19.69 -12.87 -1.17
CA HIS A 281 19.95 -11.72 -0.27
C HIS A 281 19.32 -11.84 1.12
N ARG A 282 18.43 -12.82 1.36
CA ARG A 282 17.76 -13.08 2.66
C ARG A 282 16.99 -11.86 3.19
N VAL A 283 16.38 -11.12 2.29
CA VAL A 283 15.53 -9.97 2.54
C VAL A 283 14.07 -10.41 2.67
N PHE A 284 13.61 -10.52 3.90
CA PHE A 284 12.23 -10.88 4.26
C PHE A 284 11.87 -10.38 5.68
N ARG A 285 10.59 -10.09 5.90
CA ARG A 285 10.00 -9.86 7.23
C ARG A 285 9.87 -11.20 7.96
N ASP A 286 9.18 -12.16 7.35
CA ASP A 286 8.88 -13.49 7.91
C ASP A 286 9.28 -14.61 6.95
N PRO A 287 9.83 -15.77 7.40
CA PRO A 287 10.27 -16.85 6.49
C PRO A 287 9.16 -17.53 5.65
N TRP A 288 7.90 -17.18 5.89
CA TRP A 288 6.69 -17.73 5.30
C TRP A 288 5.83 -16.64 4.62
N GLU A 289 6.33 -15.41 4.48
CA GLU A 289 5.56 -14.28 3.94
C GLU A 289 5.14 -14.44 2.48
N ARG A 290 5.88 -15.21 1.69
CA ARG A 290 5.74 -15.37 0.24
C ARG A 290 6.17 -16.78 -0.15
N LYS A 291 5.39 -17.50 -0.96
CA LYS A 291 5.86 -18.77 -1.56
C LYS A 291 6.97 -18.47 -2.56
N VAL A 292 8.11 -19.15 -2.39
CA VAL A 292 9.27 -19.03 -3.29
C VAL A 292 9.24 -20.16 -4.32
N PRO A 293 9.10 -19.88 -5.62
CA PRO A 293 9.26 -20.88 -6.67
C PRO A 293 10.62 -21.61 -6.58
N PRO A 294 10.68 -22.93 -6.80
CA PRO A 294 11.91 -23.72 -6.66
C PRO A 294 12.99 -23.36 -7.71
N THR A 295 12.58 -22.70 -8.78
CA THR A 295 13.42 -22.11 -9.83
C THR A 295 13.05 -20.64 -9.97
N LYS A 296 14.03 -19.75 -10.17
CA LYS A 296 13.75 -18.35 -10.49
C LYS A 296 12.83 -18.27 -11.72
N PRO A 297 11.79 -17.42 -11.72
CA PRO A 297 11.00 -17.14 -12.92
C PRO A 297 11.88 -16.66 -14.09
N GLU A 298 11.40 -16.83 -15.33
CA GLU A 298 12.05 -16.21 -16.48
C GLU A 298 12.00 -14.67 -16.36
N GLU A 299 13.06 -14.00 -16.80
CA GLU A 299 13.12 -12.53 -16.76
C GLU A 299 12.11 -11.92 -17.75
N ARG A 300 11.60 -10.74 -17.43
CA ARG A 300 10.57 -10.08 -18.24
C ARG A 300 11.13 -9.66 -19.59
N ASP A 301 10.35 -9.90 -20.63
CA ASP A 301 10.60 -9.46 -22.00
C ASP A 301 10.64 -7.93 -22.14
N VAL A 302 9.82 -7.24 -21.35
CA VAL A 302 9.82 -5.78 -21.21
C VAL A 302 10.52 -5.36 -19.93
N VAL A 303 11.63 -4.62 -20.08
CA VAL A 303 12.44 -4.06 -18.99
C VAL A 303 12.30 -2.53 -19.00
N ALA A 304 12.14 -1.91 -17.83
CA ALA A 304 11.96 -0.47 -17.68
C ALA A 304 12.98 0.14 -16.71
N ALA A 305 13.45 1.36 -16.97
CA ALA A 305 14.36 2.07 -16.07
C ALA A 305 13.71 2.38 -14.70
N GLY A 306 12.39 2.55 -14.68
CA GLY A 306 11.58 2.61 -13.45
C GLY A 306 11.69 1.37 -12.56
N ASP A 307 12.16 0.23 -13.08
CA ASP A 307 12.57 -0.95 -12.32
C ASP A 307 14.09 -1.09 -12.19
N TYR A 308 14.84 -0.88 -13.28
CA TYR A 308 16.29 -1.05 -13.40
C TYR A 308 16.96 0.32 -13.64
N PRO A 309 17.25 1.12 -12.59
CA PRO A 309 17.68 2.52 -12.73
C PRO A 309 19.04 2.70 -13.44
N GLU A 310 19.83 1.63 -13.57
CA GLU A 310 21.04 1.58 -14.41
C GLU A 310 20.74 1.76 -15.91
N LEU A 311 19.51 1.51 -16.36
CA LEU A 311 19.11 1.72 -17.76
C LEU A 311 19.03 3.21 -18.12
N ASP A 312 18.66 4.09 -17.19
CA ASP A 312 18.73 5.53 -17.42
C ASP A 312 20.19 5.97 -17.63
N ASP A 313 21.12 5.42 -16.87
CA ASP A 313 22.55 5.71 -17.03
C ASP A 313 23.07 5.24 -18.41
N MET A 314 22.58 4.10 -18.92
CA MET A 314 22.88 3.61 -20.28
C MET A 314 22.26 4.50 -21.37
N VAL A 315 20.99 4.88 -21.23
CA VAL A 315 20.30 5.77 -22.19
C VAL A 315 20.96 7.14 -22.25
N ASN A 316 21.33 7.71 -21.10
CA ASN A 316 22.06 8.97 -21.02
C ASN A 316 23.44 8.88 -21.68
N GLN A 317 24.18 7.78 -21.48
CA GLN A 317 25.46 7.55 -22.17
C GLN A 317 25.31 7.47 -23.69
N VAL A 318 24.28 6.77 -24.19
CA VAL A 318 23.99 6.69 -25.63
C VAL A 318 23.60 8.06 -26.20
N GLN A 319 22.78 8.85 -25.50
CA GLN A 319 22.42 10.20 -25.93
C GLN A 319 23.64 11.14 -25.97
N LEU A 320 24.52 11.06 -24.98
CA LEU A 320 25.77 11.84 -24.95
C LEU A 320 26.72 11.44 -26.11
N ALA A 321 26.84 10.14 -26.41
CA ALA A 321 27.63 9.67 -27.55
C ALA A 321 27.05 10.15 -28.89
N VAL A 322 25.73 10.09 -29.08
CA VAL A 322 25.03 10.61 -30.27
C VAL A 322 25.22 12.12 -30.44
N GLN A 323 25.26 12.89 -29.35
CA GLN A 323 25.56 14.33 -29.39
C GLN A 323 27.03 14.64 -29.72
N GLN A 324 27.96 13.77 -29.32
CA GLN A 324 29.40 13.93 -29.56
C GLN A 324 29.82 13.48 -30.97
N GLU A 325 29.21 12.43 -31.51
CA GLU A 325 29.48 11.91 -32.86
C GLU A 325 28.21 11.80 -33.74
N PRO A 326 27.57 12.93 -34.14
CA PRO A 326 26.30 12.90 -34.90
C PRO A 326 26.33 12.19 -36.26
N HIS A 327 27.53 11.87 -36.75
CA HIS A 327 27.78 11.21 -38.03
C HIS A 327 27.87 9.67 -37.90
N MET A 328 27.89 9.13 -36.67
CA MET A 328 27.87 7.69 -36.38
C MET A 328 26.44 7.13 -36.16
N VAL A 329 25.42 8.00 -36.20
CA VAL A 329 24.01 7.59 -36.08
C VAL A 329 23.58 6.82 -37.33
N PHE A 330 23.32 5.52 -37.18
CA PHE A 330 22.79 4.66 -38.24
C PHE A 330 21.44 5.19 -38.74
N ASN A 331 21.44 5.82 -39.93
CA ASN A 331 20.20 6.27 -40.57
C ASN A 331 19.50 5.07 -41.23
N TRP A 332 18.70 4.37 -40.42
CA TRP A 332 17.93 3.18 -40.81
C TRP A 332 17.09 3.38 -42.08
N ASN A 333 16.57 4.59 -42.31
CA ASN A 333 15.79 4.91 -43.50
C ASN A 333 16.68 5.00 -44.76
N ALA A 334 17.87 5.59 -44.66
CA ALA A 334 18.79 5.69 -45.79
C ALA A 334 19.34 4.31 -46.21
N GLU A 335 19.57 3.39 -45.27
CA GLU A 335 19.93 2.01 -45.63
C GLU A 335 18.73 1.22 -46.16
N MET A 336 17.51 1.44 -45.68
CA MET A 336 16.30 0.84 -46.27
C MET A 336 16.09 1.27 -47.73
N GLU A 337 16.30 2.55 -48.05
CA GLU A 337 16.21 3.06 -49.42
C GLU A 337 17.37 2.57 -50.32
N ALA A 338 18.58 2.42 -49.77
CA ALA A 338 19.72 1.86 -50.49
C ALA A 338 19.57 0.34 -50.73
N GLN A 339 19.00 -0.40 -49.77
CA GLN A 339 18.72 -1.83 -49.87
C GLN A 339 17.37 -2.10 -50.55
N ALA A 340 17.23 -1.64 -51.79
CA ALA A 340 16.07 -1.92 -52.64
C ALA A 340 15.93 -3.43 -52.95
N PHE A 341 15.23 -4.15 -52.07
CA PHE A 341 15.05 -5.61 -52.11
C PHE A 341 14.58 -6.12 -53.49
N PRO A 342 15.42 -6.88 -54.24
CA PRO A 342 15.13 -7.25 -55.63
C PRO A 342 13.94 -8.20 -55.85
N TRP A 343 13.34 -8.72 -54.79
CA TRP A 343 12.33 -9.78 -54.81
C TRP A 343 10.91 -9.32 -54.42
N LEU A 344 10.67 -8.03 -54.17
CA LEU A 344 9.31 -7.49 -54.12
C LEU A 344 8.76 -7.31 -55.56
N PRO A 345 7.63 -7.94 -55.94
CA PRO A 345 7.10 -7.81 -57.30
C PRO A 345 6.66 -6.37 -57.58
N ARG A 346 7.32 -5.71 -58.55
CA ARG A 346 6.84 -4.42 -59.07
C ARG A 346 5.48 -4.64 -59.73
N ARG A 347 4.41 -4.11 -59.13
CA ARG A 347 3.10 -4.01 -59.79
C ARG A 347 3.22 -3.06 -60.98
N HIS A 348 3.40 -3.61 -62.18
CA HIS A 348 3.06 -2.90 -63.40
C HIS A 348 1.53 -2.85 -63.52
N GLY A 349 0.99 -1.63 -63.56
CA GLY A 349 -0.39 -1.35 -63.91
C GLY A 349 -0.41 -0.03 -64.70
N GLY A 350 -0.67 -0.12 -66.00
CA GLY A 350 -0.69 1.03 -66.90
C GLY A 350 -1.43 0.67 -68.19
N GLY A 351 -2.45 1.46 -68.52
CA GLY A 351 -3.42 1.17 -69.58
C GLY A 351 -4.54 0.22 -69.12
N ASP A 352 -5.78 0.37 -69.59
CA ASP A 352 -6.33 1.43 -70.46
C ASP A 352 -7.88 1.45 -70.41
N VAL A 353 -8.50 2.60 -70.75
CA VAL A 353 -9.95 2.85 -70.99
C VAL A 353 -10.89 2.63 -69.76
N GLY A 354 -11.90 3.48 -69.47
CA GLY A 354 -12.37 4.74 -70.08
C GLY A 354 -13.60 5.31 -69.33
N ASP A 355 -14.12 6.46 -69.77
CA ASP A 355 -15.02 7.34 -69.01
C ASP A 355 -16.48 6.84 -68.83
N GLY A 356 -17.17 7.32 -67.78
CA GLY A 356 -18.53 6.83 -67.42
C GLY A 356 -19.32 7.59 -66.34
N GLU A 357 -19.28 8.93 -66.32
CA GLU A 357 -20.22 9.87 -65.64
C GLU A 357 -20.40 9.83 -64.08
N SER A 358 -20.90 10.96 -63.57
CA SER A 358 -21.02 11.36 -62.15
C SER A 358 -22.47 11.10 -61.62
N PRO A 359 -22.98 11.62 -60.46
CA PRO A 359 -22.42 12.57 -59.47
C PRO A 359 -22.74 12.33 -57.97
N LEU A 360 -21.97 12.95 -57.06
CA LEU A 360 -22.44 14.07 -56.20
C LEU A 360 -21.38 14.52 -55.17
N GLU A 361 -21.39 15.82 -54.91
CA GLU A 361 -20.43 16.61 -54.13
C GLU A 361 -20.43 16.30 -52.62
N SER A 362 -19.24 16.31 -52.00
CA SER A 362 -19.06 16.89 -50.66
C SER A 362 -17.67 17.53 -50.56
N GLU A 363 -17.62 18.84 -50.36
CA GLU A 363 -16.37 19.62 -50.34
C GLU A 363 -15.66 19.62 -48.98
N LEU A 364 -14.33 19.58 -49.05
CA LEU A 364 -13.36 20.36 -48.27
C LEU A 364 -13.69 20.75 -46.81
N SER A 365 -12.88 20.21 -45.89
CA SER A 365 -11.96 21.06 -45.09
C SER A 365 -10.86 20.22 -44.43
N ASP A 366 -9.59 20.54 -44.72
CA ASP A 366 -8.45 20.07 -43.94
C ASP A 366 -8.39 20.76 -42.57
N ASP A 367 -7.91 20.08 -41.52
CA ASP A 367 -7.08 20.73 -40.48
C ASP A 367 -6.36 19.73 -39.54
N GLU A 368 -5.31 20.24 -38.90
CA GLU A 368 -4.36 19.66 -37.91
C GLU A 368 -3.05 19.07 -38.46
N PRO A 369 -1.91 19.72 -38.14
CA PRO A 369 -1.05 19.12 -37.11
C PRO A 369 -0.40 20.11 -36.12
N ASN A 370 -0.15 19.61 -34.89
CA ASN A 370 0.71 20.16 -33.82
C ASN A 370 0.34 21.54 -33.23
N SER A 371 0.06 21.60 -31.92
CA SER A 371 1.11 21.89 -30.91
C SER A 371 0.58 21.94 -29.46
N LEU A 372 1.48 22.16 -28.51
CA LEU A 372 1.27 22.26 -27.06
C LEU A 372 0.75 23.63 -26.58
N CYS A 373 0.35 23.64 -25.29
CA CYS A 373 0.25 24.78 -24.37
C CYS A 373 -1.01 25.67 -24.38
N GLY A 374 -1.67 25.72 -23.21
CA GLY A 374 -2.13 27.00 -22.65
C GLY A 374 -3.59 27.09 -22.18
N LEU A 375 -3.87 26.69 -20.93
CA LEU A 375 -4.99 27.26 -20.16
C LEU A 375 -4.56 27.56 -18.71
N SER A 376 -4.92 28.75 -18.24
CA SER A 376 -4.67 29.27 -16.89
C SER A 376 -5.57 28.61 -15.83
N PRO A 377 -5.22 28.65 -14.54
CA PRO A 377 -6.04 28.05 -13.48
C PRO A 377 -7.44 28.68 -13.37
N PRO A 378 -8.45 27.91 -12.94
CA PRO A 378 -9.79 28.42 -12.71
C PRO A 378 -9.83 29.42 -11.55
N SER A 379 -10.65 30.45 -11.69
CA SER A 379 -10.81 31.55 -10.73
C SER A 379 -11.31 31.07 -9.36
N THR A 380 -10.88 31.73 -8.28
CA THR A 380 -11.47 31.56 -6.95
C THR A 380 -12.97 31.86 -6.94
N PRO A 381 -13.80 31.02 -6.28
CA PRO A 381 -15.21 31.34 -6.08
C PRO A 381 -15.36 32.53 -5.10
N PRO A 382 -16.40 33.38 -5.27
CA PRO A 382 -16.64 34.48 -4.35
C PRO A 382 -17.10 33.99 -2.97
N PRO A 383 -16.81 34.73 -1.89
CA PRO A 383 -17.24 34.36 -0.54
C PRO A 383 -18.77 34.42 -0.41
N PRO A 384 -19.40 33.51 0.36
CA PRO A 384 -20.85 33.48 0.51
C PRO A 384 -21.39 34.73 1.22
N SER A 385 -22.41 35.34 0.62
CA SER A 385 -23.09 36.52 1.14
C SER A 385 -23.70 36.27 2.53
N ARG A 386 -23.42 37.14 3.49
CA ARG A 386 -24.08 37.14 4.81
C ARG A 386 -25.58 37.41 4.67
N ILE A 387 -26.40 36.36 4.72
CA ILE A 387 -27.81 36.47 5.10
C ILE A 387 -27.89 36.10 6.58
N GLY A 388 -28.13 37.11 7.43
CA GLY A 388 -28.22 36.90 8.87
C GLY A 388 -29.55 36.28 9.27
N ILE A 389 -29.52 35.11 9.89
CA ILE A 389 -30.64 34.56 10.65
C ILE A 389 -30.33 34.78 12.14
N SER A 390 -31.23 35.46 12.83
CA SER A 390 -31.07 35.82 14.23
C SER A 390 -31.35 34.63 15.14
N VAL A 391 -30.31 34.06 15.77
CA VAL A 391 -30.50 33.14 16.89
C VAL A 391 -30.79 33.98 18.14
N GLN A 392 -32.04 33.98 18.59
CA GLN A 392 -32.41 34.51 19.90
C GLN A 392 -31.83 33.60 20.99
N ALA A 393 -31.19 34.21 21.98
CA ALA A 393 -30.75 33.52 23.19
C ALA A 393 -31.82 33.65 24.27
N ASP A 394 -32.62 32.60 24.43
CA ASP A 394 -33.53 32.37 25.55
C ASP A 394 -33.24 30.96 26.09
N ALA A 395 -33.28 30.65 27.39
CA ALA A 395 -33.09 31.46 28.60
C ALA A 395 -32.83 30.45 29.73
N VAL A 396 -31.88 30.69 30.64
CA VAL A 396 -31.67 29.81 31.81
C VAL A 396 -32.68 30.17 32.91
N PRO A 397 -33.38 29.19 33.51
CA PRO A 397 -34.05 29.37 34.78
C PRO A 397 -33.32 28.59 35.90
N ASP A 398 -32.45 29.29 36.63
CA ASP A 398 -32.11 28.87 37.99
C ASP A 398 -33.38 28.88 38.86
N SER A 399 -33.62 27.82 39.63
CA SER A 399 -34.43 27.91 40.84
C SER A 399 -33.97 26.85 41.85
N ASN A 400 -34.01 27.20 43.13
CA ASN A 400 -33.13 26.62 44.12
C ASN A 400 -33.89 26.24 45.40
N THR A 401 -33.81 24.95 45.78
CA THR A 401 -34.08 24.37 47.13
C THR A 401 -35.48 24.63 47.78
N PRO A 402 -35.81 24.06 48.97
CA PRO A 402 -35.32 22.85 49.67
C PRO A 402 -36.49 21.90 50.12
N LEU A 403 -36.20 21.01 51.09
CA LEU A 403 -37.09 20.14 51.90
C LEU A 403 -37.37 18.75 51.29
N GLY A 404 -37.29 17.64 52.05
CA GLY A 404 -36.98 17.50 53.48
C GLY A 404 -36.43 16.12 53.88
N GLN A 405 -35.91 16.03 55.10
CA GLN A 405 -35.20 14.87 55.67
C GLN A 405 -36.15 13.77 56.19
N GLU A 406 -35.74 12.51 56.06
CA GLU A 406 -35.85 11.39 57.03
C GLU A 406 -35.18 10.15 56.40
N GLY A 407 -34.46 9.25 57.10
CA GLY A 407 -33.97 9.29 58.48
C GLY A 407 -33.57 7.88 58.97
N HIS A 408 -32.36 7.73 59.56
CA HIS A 408 -31.85 6.52 60.26
C HIS A 408 -31.65 5.22 59.42
N ASP A 409 -30.85 4.22 59.80
CA ASP A 409 -29.63 4.10 60.64
C ASP A 409 -28.95 2.73 60.33
N GLY A 410 -27.76 2.45 60.89
CA GLY A 410 -27.34 1.04 61.13
C GLY A 410 -26.01 0.58 60.52
N SER A 411 -24.89 1.08 61.05
CA SER A 411 -23.59 0.37 61.09
C SER A 411 -23.38 -0.19 62.53
N PRO A 412 -22.30 -0.92 62.92
CA PRO A 412 -21.09 -1.36 62.20
C PRO A 412 -20.63 -2.82 62.56
N ALA A 413 -19.33 -3.12 62.36
CA ALA A 413 -18.51 -4.15 63.06
C ALA A 413 -18.75 -5.64 62.70
N GLU A 414 -17.86 -6.64 62.91
CA GLU A 414 -16.40 -6.81 63.18
C GLU A 414 -16.08 -8.34 63.02
N ALA A 415 -14.87 -8.92 62.98
CA ALA A 415 -13.44 -8.53 62.85
C ALA A 415 -12.58 -9.80 62.58
N ALA A 416 -11.23 -9.68 62.57
CA ALA A 416 -10.22 -10.78 62.68
C ALA A 416 -10.11 -11.79 61.50
N ARG A 417 -9.08 -12.66 61.39
CA ARG A 417 -7.60 -12.53 61.47
C ARG A 417 -6.93 -13.91 61.16
N ASP A 418 -5.62 -13.89 60.89
CA ASP A 418 -4.61 -14.96 61.10
C ASP A 418 -4.37 -16.14 60.12
N SER A 419 -3.07 -16.35 59.85
CA SER A 419 -2.31 -17.60 59.62
C SER A 419 -2.30 -18.38 58.27
N GLU A 420 -1.10 -18.38 57.67
CA GLU A 420 -0.41 -19.44 56.89
C GLU A 420 -0.24 -20.79 57.69
N PRO A 421 0.26 -21.95 57.17
CA PRO A 421 1.28 -22.07 56.11
C PRO A 421 1.35 -23.32 55.17
N VAL A 422 2.22 -23.20 54.14
CA VAL A 422 3.16 -24.19 53.55
C VAL A 422 2.69 -25.63 53.21
N GLY A 423 2.93 -26.02 51.95
CA GLY A 423 3.08 -27.42 51.53
C GLY A 423 4.04 -27.57 50.35
N GLN A 424 5.21 -28.21 50.57
CA GLN A 424 6.15 -28.59 49.50
C GLN A 424 5.87 -30.02 48.99
N GLY A 425 6.19 -30.29 47.73
CA GLY A 425 6.18 -31.65 47.16
C GLY A 425 6.95 -31.71 45.85
N CYS A 426 8.00 -32.52 45.79
CA CYS A 426 8.84 -32.68 44.59
C CYS A 426 8.30 -33.77 43.66
N GLY A 427 8.58 -33.64 42.36
CA GLY A 427 8.41 -34.65 41.32
C GLY A 427 9.33 -34.34 40.15
#